data_AF-A0A178DHQ3-F1
#
_entry.id   AF-A0A178DHQ3-F1
#
_cell.length_a   1.000
_cell.length_b   1.000
_cell.length_c   1.000
_cell.angle_alpha   90.00
_cell.angle_beta   90.00
_cell.angle_gamma   90.00
#
_symmetry.space_group_name_H-M   'P 1'
#
loop_
_entity.id
_entity.type
_entity.pdbx_description
1 polymer ?
#
loop_
_entity_poly.entity_id
_entity_poly.type
_entity_poly.pdbx_seq_one_letter_code
_entity_poly.pdbx_strand_id
1 'polypeptide(L)'
;MASKDYEGLQRDRKLSVLSTTFHALDTKLRKTLDSIDSSVPKWQWPQSALAEVKEIGLRAEIEHGFIRRTLDELLAWPDERSADPTLFYNGNYDTFTRAENWFSTMGFAKYQTMYTFTDTWDRIPISATFLVPESIQAGAKAPIVWFFHGGGLCTGANDHIPWYSQTTLEFARKHQAIIIAPDYPLGPEGRYVDICSAVRDFLRWYKEDGYFKRNDSDADMHWTGWLLAEIGLKDVEIDTGTVYVEGESAGAAVAVTALWENAHKLTGTNLPIKAALLRYPMIKHYKRDFPPNDAPLVYMGKEITHAQVEKQAGAVHDEIMKLEGAGMLPMRMKGYAPEYMAAAFLLSTTKMWQPLFKRPFADLGHFDHGPPTKDVCDSLERADLLSEHVHHDSLPPILMYHGYDDENCPLRNTMKFRDMLVQRYPSRYVDGQTVLLWEVTELNGRRVLNDRSEIERLHSEQVGHGFDYDLEMEREPFLKEVYGQIQHFWLGK
;
A
#
# COMPACT_ATOMS: atom_id res chain seq x y z
N MET A 1 -30.61 23.93 16.98
CA MET A 1 -29.27 24.48 17.27
C MET A 1 -28.76 23.99 18.61
N ALA A 2 -29.42 24.27 19.74
CA ALA A 2 -28.98 23.83 21.08
C ALA A 2 -28.67 22.32 21.29
N SER A 3 -29.33 21.40 20.57
CA SER A 3 -29.09 19.94 20.69
C SER A 3 -27.82 19.46 19.96
N LYS A 4 -27.46 20.05 18.81
CA LYS A 4 -26.22 19.70 18.09
C LYS A 4 -24.98 20.23 18.80
N ASP A 5 -25.08 21.40 19.40
CA ASP A 5 -24.00 21.99 20.20
C ASP A 5 -23.74 21.15 21.46
N TYR A 6 -24.81 20.60 22.06
CA TYR A 6 -24.71 19.71 23.22
C TYR A 6 -24.08 18.35 22.88
N GLU A 7 -24.46 17.74 21.76
CA GLU A 7 -23.84 16.50 21.27
C GLU A 7 -22.35 16.69 20.92
N GLY A 8 -22.00 17.82 20.29
CA GLY A 8 -20.61 18.19 20.01
C GLY A 8 -19.78 18.31 21.30
N LEU A 9 -20.30 19.02 22.31
CA LEU A 9 -19.64 19.15 23.61
C LEU A 9 -19.47 17.81 24.33
N GLN A 10 -20.46 16.93 24.26
CA GLN A 10 -20.36 15.59 24.84
C GLN A 10 -19.30 14.74 24.12
N ARG A 11 -19.23 14.83 22.78
CA ARG A 11 -18.21 14.15 21.98
C ARG A 11 -16.81 14.62 22.36
N ASP A 12 -16.58 15.93 22.43
CA ASP A 12 -15.27 16.51 22.76
C ASP A 12 -14.83 16.14 24.18
N ARG A 13 -15.77 16.14 25.13
CA ARG A 13 -15.51 15.67 26.49
C ARG A 13 -15.10 14.20 26.51
N LYS A 14 -15.79 13.33 25.76
CA LYS A 14 -15.43 11.91 25.68
C LYS A 14 -14.05 11.73 25.01
N LEU A 15 -13.75 12.45 23.94
CA LEU A 15 -12.43 12.43 23.28
C LEU A 15 -11.30 12.83 24.24
N SER A 16 -11.51 13.87 25.06
CA SER A 16 -10.53 14.30 26.08
C SER A 16 -10.27 13.23 27.15
N VAL A 17 -11.32 12.55 27.62
CA VAL A 17 -11.20 11.44 28.59
C VAL A 17 -10.43 10.27 27.97
N LEU A 18 -10.74 9.92 26.73
CA LEU A 18 -10.05 8.84 26.01
C LEU A 18 -8.57 9.18 25.77
N SER A 19 -8.26 10.39 25.33
CA SER A 19 -6.87 10.86 25.14
C SER A 19 -6.05 10.77 26.43
N THR A 20 -6.60 11.20 27.57
CA THR A 20 -5.95 11.04 28.88
C THR A 20 -5.75 9.57 29.24
N THR A 21 -6.73 8.71 28.94
CA THR A 21 -6.66 7.27 29.22
C THR A 21 -5.56 6.60 28.40
N PHE A 22 -5.53 6.83 27.08
CA PHE A 22 -4.53 6.23 26.20
C PHE A 22 -3.14 6.80 26.43
N HIS A 23 -3.03 8.09 26.77
CA HIS A 23 -1.75 8.68 27.18
C HIS A 23 -1.18 8.03 28.44
N ALA A 24 -2.02 7.68 29.43
CA ALA A 24 -1.57 6.97 30.62
C ALA A 24 -1.11 5.53 30.29
N LEU A 25 -1.79 4.83 29.38
CA LEU A 25 -1.38 3.51 28.90
C LEU A 25 -0.06 3.57 28.12
N ASP A 26 0.09 4.57 27.24
CA ASP A 26 1.33 4.79 26.48
C ASP A 26 2.50 5.13 27.42
N THR A 27 2.27 5.96 28.44
CA THR A 27 3.26 6.28 29.47
C THR A 27 3.70 5.02 30.23
N LYS A 28 2.77 4.11 30.53
CA LYS A 28 3.08 2.82 31.16
C LYS A 28 3.96 1.97 30.24
N LEU A 29 3.58 1.84 28.96
CA LEU A 29 4.36 1.11 27.97
C LEU A 29 5.78 1.69 27.84
N ARG A 30 5.92 3.01 27.70
CA ARG A 30 7.24 3.67 27.61
C ARG A 30 8.13 3.34 28.80
N LYS A 31 7.61 3.34 30.03
CA LYS A 31 8.38 2.93 31.21
C LYS A 31 8.87 1.48 31.13
N THR A 32 8.06 0.58 30.58
CA THR A 32 8.48 -0.81 30.32
C THR A 32 9.60 -0.85 29.27
N LEU A 33 9.53 0.04 28.27
CA LEU A 33 10.51 0.16 27.20
C LEU A 33 11.78 0.95 27.57
N ASP A 34 11.81 1.74 28.65
CA ASP A 34 12.96 2.59 29.04
C ASP A 34 14.26 1.79 29.22
N SER A 35 14.15 0.51 29.55
CA SER A 35 15.29 -0.41 29.71
C SER A 35 15.73 -1.10 28.41
N ILE A 36 15.03 -0.86 27.31
CA ILE A 36 15.23 -1.51 26.02
C ILE A 36 15.90 -0.52 25.08
N ASP A 37 16.98 -0.96 24.43
CA ASP A 37 17.60 -0.18 23.37
C ASP A 37 16.59 0.07 22.25
N SER A 38 16.44 1.33 21.83
CA SER A 38 15.53 1.74 20.74
C SER A 38 15.79 1.02 19.41
N SER A 39 16.97 0.42 19.24
CA SER A 39 17.30 -0.43 18.10
C SER A 39 16.70 -1.83 18.18
N VAL A 40 16.19 -2.30 19.32
CA VAL A 40 15.54 -3.61 19.44
C VAL A 40 14.23 -3.61 18.64
N PRO A 41 14.05 -4.54 17.70
CA PRO A 41 12.84 -4.57 16.88
C PRO A 41 11.61 -4.98 17.70
N LYS A 42 10.44 -4.52 17.28
CA LYS A 42 9.16 -4.73 17.98
C LYS A 42 8.84 -6.20 18.25
N TRP A 43 9.20 -7.13 17.36
CA TRP A 43 8.97 -8.56 17.56
C TRP A 43 9.89 -9.21 18.60
N GLN A 44 10.93 -8.51 19.05
CA GLN A 44 11.84 -8.94 20.12
C GLN A 44 11.58 -8.23 21.45
N TRP A 45 10.55 -7.38 21.52
CA TRP A 45 10.20 -6.74 22.79
C TRP A 45 9.80 -7.78 23.85
N PRO A 46 10.08 -7.52 25.13
CA PRO A 46 9.69 -8.39 26.23
C PRO A 46 8.19 -8.69 26.21
N GLN A 47 7.83 -9.90 26.65
CA GLN A 47 6.43 -10.35 26.69
C GLN A 47 5.53 -9.40 27.50
N SER A 48 6.05 -8.74 28.53
CA SER A 48 5.33 -7.71 29.28
C SER A 48 4.96 -6.50 28.43
N ALA A 49 5.90 -5.98 27.61
CA ALA A 49 5.64 -4.87 26.70
C ALA A 49 4.65 -5.27 25.59
N LEU A 50 4.80 -6.46 25.01
CA LEU A 50 3.86 -6.98 24.01
C LEU A 50 2.45 -7.20 24.58
N ALA A 51 2.35 -7.62 25.85
CA ALA A 51 1.06 -7.73 26.54
C ALA A 51 0.40 -6.35 26.74
N GLU A 52 1.19 -5.32 27.05
CA GLU A 52 0.70 -3.93 27.16
C GLU A 52 0.25 -3.37 25.80
N VAL A 53 1.01 -3.63 24.72
CA VAL A 53 0.61 -3.29 23.35
C VAL A 53 -0.72 -3.95 22.99
N LYS A 54 -0.87 -5.24 23.29
CA LYS A 54 -2.12 -5.98 23.06
C LYS A 54 -3.28 -5.41 23.87
N GLU A 55 -3.05 -5.05 25.14
CA GLU A 55 -4.06 -4.41 25.99
C GLU A 55 -4.51 -3.06 25.41
N ILE A 56 -3.58 -2.24 24.94
CA ILE A 56 -3.88 -0.96 24.29
C ILE A 56 -4.73 -1.18 23.03
N GLY A 57 -4.31 -2.09 22.15
CA GLY A 57 -5.03 -2.38 20.91
C GLY A 57 -6.46 -2.86 21.15
N LEU A 58 -6.66 -3.80 22.09
CA LEU A 58 -8.00 -4.29 22.43
C LEU A 58 -8.91 -3.20 23.00
N ARG A 59 -8.37 -2.27 23.80
CA ARG A 59 -9.14 -1.12 24.30
C ARG A 59 -9.46 -0.13 23.18
N ALA A 60 -8.52 0.10 22.28
CA ALA A 60 -8.70 1.01 21.14
C ALA A 60 -9.79 0.50 20.18
N GLU A 61 -9.81 -0.80 19.90
CA GLU A 61 -10.81 -1.45 19.04
C GLU A 61 -12.25 -1.17 19.51
N ILE A 62 -12.50 -1.18 20.83
CA ILE A 62 -13.81 -0.87 21.42
C ILE A 62 -14.22 0.59 21.15
N GLU A 63 -13.26 1.52 21.13
CA GLU A 63 -13.52 2.95 20.99
C GLU A 63 -13.44 3.44 19.54
N HIS A 64 -12.85 2.66 18.62
CA HIS A 64 -12.71 3.02 17.21
C HIS A 64 -14.05 3.42 16.58
N GLY A 65 -15.11 2.63 16.79
CA GLY A 65 -16.43 2.93 16.22
C GLY A 65 -17.04 4.25 16.74
N PHE A 66 -16.65 4.72 17.93
CA PHE A 66 -17.04 6.04 18.42
C PHE A 66 -16.16 7.16 17.84
N ILE A 67 -14.83 6.96 17.86
CA ILE A 67 -13.87 7.99 17.45
C ILE A 67 -13.98 8.26 15.94
N ARG A 68 -14.03 7.19 15.14
CA ARG A 68 -14.03 7.25 13.67
C ARG A 68 -15.34 7.69 13.08
N ARG A 69 -16.45 7.56 13.80
CA ARG A 69 -17.82 7.68 13.25
C ARG A 69 -17.99 8.84 12.29
N THR A 70 -17.64 10.06 12.71
CA THR A 70 -17.80 11.26 11.89
C THR A 70 -16.91 11.22 10.64
N LEU A 71 -15.68 10.73 10.75
CA LEU A 71 -14.79 10.60 9.61
C LEU A 71 -15.29 9.54 8.63
N ASP A 72 -15.74 8.37 9.11
CA ASP A 72 -16.29 7.31 8.27
C ASP A 72 -17.58 7.78 7.56
N GLU A 73 -18.46 8.51 8.25
CA GLU A 73 -19.65 9.15 7.66
C GLU A 73 -19.28 10.16 6.56
N LEU A 74 -18.21 10.94 6.75
CA LEU A 74 -17.71 11.87 5.73
C LEU A 74 -17.07 11.15 4.53
N LEU A 75 -16.55 9.93 4.73
CA LEU A 75 -15.92 9.13 3.67
C LEU A 75 -16.92 8.17 2.98
N ALA A 76 -18.11 7.98 3.54
CA ALA A 76 -19.25 7.32 2.89
C ALA A 76 -19.95 8.27 1.89
N TRP A 77 -19.20 8.71 0.87
CA TRP A 77 -19.58 9.78 -0.04
C TRP A 77 -19.52 9.31 -1.51
N PRO A 78 -20.37 9.83 -2.43
CA PRO A 78 -21.41 10.85 -2.26
C PRO A 78 -22.69 10.40 -1.53
N ASP A 79 -22.81 9.11 -1.26
CA ASP A 79 -23.94 8.49 -0.59
C ASP A 79 -23.57 7.05 -0.18
N GLU A 80 -24.38 6.46 0.70
CA GLU A 80 -24.18 5.10 1.21
C GLU A 80 -23.98 4.06 0.10
N ARG A 81 -24.70 4.17 -1.03
CA ARG A 81 -24.56 3.21 -2.13
C ARG A 81 -23.20 3.26 -2.81
N SER A 82 -22.57 4.45 -2.84
CA SER A 82 -21.25 4.63 -3.43
C SER A 82 -20.12 4.04 -2.57
N ALA A 83 -20.43 3.75 -1.30
CA ALA A 83 -19.54 3.08 -0.35
C ALA A 83 -19.95 1.63 -0.05
N ASP A 84 -21.00 1.12 -0.71
CA ASP A 84 -21.51 -0.25 -0.50
C ASP A 84 -20.76 -1.25 -1.40
N PRO A 85 -20.03 -2.23 -0.83
CA PRO A 85 -19.30 -3.22 -1.61
C PRO A 85 -20.21 -4.10 -2.48
N THR A 86 -21.40 -4.45 -1.99
CA THR A 86 -22.36 -5.26 -2.73
C THR A 86 -22.83 -4.54 -3.99
N LEU A 87 -23.08 -3.23 -3.91
CA LEU A 87 -23.51 -2.44 -5.06
C LEU A 87 -22.35 -2.11 -6.00
N PHE A 88 -21.15 -1.91 -5.47
CA PHE A 88 -19.96 -1.65 -6.28
C PHE A 88 -19.60 -2.83 -7.18
N TYR A 89 -19.59 -4.05 -6.65
CA TYR A 89 -19.22 -5.26 -7.41
C TYR A 89 -20.35 -5.87 -8.25
N ASN A 90 -21.62 -5.55 -7.95
CA ASN A 90 -22.77 -5.99 -8.75
C ASN A 90 -23.22 -4.96 -9.81
N GLY A 91 -22.49 -3.84 -9.98
CA GLY A 91 -22.73 -2.82 -11.02
C GLY A 91 -21.85 -2.99 -12.27
N ASN A 92 -21.86 -2.00 -13.18
CA ASN A 92 -21.07 -1.96 -14.42
C ASN A 92 -19.52 -1.85 -14.21
N TYR A 93 -18.98 -2.24 -13.07
CA TYR A 93 -17.55 -2.15 -12.71
C TYR A 93 -16.87 -3.52 -12.79
N ASP A 94 -17.19 -4.30 -13.84
CA ASP A 94 -16.82 -5.71 -13.99
C ASP A 94 -15.30 -6.00 -13.95
N THR A 95 -14.45 -5.00 -14.21
CA THR A 95 -12.98 -5.15 -14.13
C THR A 95 -12.46 -5.42 -12.72
N PHE A 96 -13.29 -5.20 -11.69
CA PHE A 96 -12.93 -5.44 -10.29
C PHE A 96 -13.71 -6.62 -9.68
N THR A 97 -14.58 -7.28 -10.43
CA THR A 97 -15.42 -8.36 -9.88
C THR A 97 -14.68 -9.69 -9.96
N ARG A 98 -14.20 -10.14 -8.81
CA ARG A 98 -13.58 -11.45 -8.63
C ARG A 98 -14.30 -12.19 -7.51
N ALA A 99 -14.38 -13.52 -7.62
CA ALA A 99 -14.96 -14.35 -6.56
C ALA A 99 -14.09 -14.29 -5.28
N GLU A 100 -14.70 -14.38 -4.11
CA GLU A 100 -13.98 -14.36 -2.82
C GLU A 100 -12.94 -15.49 -2.69
N ASN A 101 -13.15 -16.60 -3.40
CA ASN A 101 -12.22 -17.73 -3.44
C ASN A 101 -11.19 -17.64 -4.57
N TRP A 102 -11.05 -16.49 -5.26
CA TRP A 102 -10.27 -16.40 -6.49
C TRP A 102 -8.81 -16.82 -6.31
N PHE A 103 -8.14 -16.44 -5.22
CA PHE A 103 -6.76 -16.92 -4.95
C PHE A 103 -6.67 -18.44 -4.93
N SER A 104 -7.62 -19.13 -4.29
CA SER A 104 -7.67 -20.59 -4.29
C SER A 104 -7.96 -21.14 -5.69
N THR A 105 -8.86 -20.53 -6.46
CA THR A 105 -9.09 -20.95 -7.86
C THR A 105 -7.87 -20.74 -8.77
N MET A 106 -7.01 -19.77 -8.42
CA MET A 106 -5.72 -19.53 -9.07
C MET A 106 -4.61 -20.44 -8.52
N GLY A 107 -4.92 -21.35 -7.59
CA GLY A 107 -3.99 -22.33 -7.03
C GLY A 107 -3.09 -21.78 -5.93
N PHE A 108 -3.59 -20.87 -5.10
CA PHE A 108 -2.86 -20.30 -3.96
C PHE A 108 -3.58 -20.53 -2.63
N ALA A 109 -2.80 -20.95 -1.64
CA ALA A 109 -3.17 -20.90 -0.22
C ALA A 109 -2.76 -19.54 0.37
N LYS A 110 -3.63 -18.97 1.21
CA LYS A 110 -3.41 -17.67 1.87
C LYS A 110 -3.04 -17.87 3.34
N TYR A 111 -1.93 -17.25 3.76
CA TYR A 111 -1.51 -17.16 5.16
C TYR A 111 -1.25 -15.70 5.54
N GLN A 112 -1.24 -15.38 6.84
CA GLN A 112 -0.98 -14.02 7.30
C GLN A 112 -0.27 -14.03 8.65
N THR A 113 0.72 -13.14 8.81
CA THR A 113 1.31 -12.82 10.12
C THR A 113 1.54 -11.32 10.26
N MET A 114 1.70 -10.84 11.49
CA MET A 114 2.05 -9.47 11.80
C MET A 114 3.56 -9.27 11.58
N TYR A 115 3.96 -8.13 11.02
CA TYR A 115 5.37 -7.76 10.89
C TYR A 115 5.74 -6.51 11.71
N THR A 116 4.75 -5.70 12.11
CA THR A 116 4.91 -4.58 13.06
C THR A 116 3.55 -4.13 13.59
N PHE A 117 3.52 -3.07 14.39
CA PHE A 117 2.32 -2.34 14.78
C PHE A 117 2.60 -0.83 14.78
N THR A 118 1.55 0.00 14.69
CA THR A 118 1.70 1.45 14.64
C THR A 118 2.26 2.03 15.94
N ASP A 119 2.92 3.19 15.81
CA ASP A 119 3.40 3.96 16.97
C ASP A 119 2.37 4.96 17.52
N THR A 120 1.12 4.85 17.05
CA THR A 120 -0.02 5.67 17.47
C THR A 120 -0.70 5.12 18.72
N TRP A 121 -1.59 5.92 19.30
CA TRP A 121 -2.33 5.62 20.53
C TRP A 121 -3.08 4.27 20.50
N ASP A 122 -3.45 3.79 19.32
CA ASP A 122 -4.25 2.59 19.08
C ASP A 122 -3.42 1.33 18.77
N ARG A 123 -2.09 1.45 18.56
CA ARG A 123 -1.15 0.32 18.38
C ARG A 123 -1.65 -0.75 17.40
N ILE A 124 -2.18 -0.32 16.26
CA ILE A 124 -2.80 -1.19 15.27
C ILE A 124 -1.75 -2.15 14.68
N PRO A 125 -1.99 -3.47 14.70
CA PRO A 125 -1.20 -4.46 13.98
C PRO A 125 -1.10 -4.17 12.48
N ILE A 126 0.09 -4.32 11.91
CA ILE A 126 0.32 -4.28 10.46
C ILE A 126 0.81 -5.65 10.00
N SER A 127 0.09 -6.23 9.04
CA SER A 127 0.26 -7.61 8.63
C SER A 127 0.86 -7.75 7.25
N ALA A 128 1.50 -8.88 7.01
CA ALA A 128 1.87 -9.36 5.68
C ALA A 128 1.05 -10.60 5.33
N THR A 129 0.41 -10.58 4.17
CA THR A 129 -0.27 -11.72 3.57
C THR A 129 0.70 -12.49 2.69
N PHE A 130 0.65 -13.81 2.76
CA PHE A 130 1.45 -14.73 1.96
C PHE A 130 0.50 -15.50 1.06
N LEU A 131 0.72 -15.42 -0.25
CA LEU A 131 0.07 -16.29 -1.22
C LEU A 131 1.10 -17.35 -1.64
N VAL A 132 0.85 -18.58 -1.23
CA VAL A 132 1.72 -19.73 -1.46
C VAL A 132 1.11 -20.59 -2.56
N PRO A 133 1.81 -20.83 -3.68
CA PRO A 133 1.31 -21.72 -4.71
C PRO A 133 1.11 -23.13 -4.17
N GLU A 134 -0.08 -23.69 -4.33
CA GLU A 134 -0.39 -25.09 -3.98
C GLU A 134 0.42 -26.08 -4.83
N SER A 135 0.95 -25.61 -5.97
CA SER A 135 1.84 -26.36 -6.86
C SER A 135 3.31 -26.35 -6.44
N ILE A 136 3.68 -25.79 -5.28
CA ILE A 136 5.04 -25.90 -4.75
C ILE A 136 5.39 -27.39 -4.56
N GLN A 137 6.53 -27.79 -5.12
CA GLN A 137 7.03 -29.15 -5.04
C GLN A 137 8.00 -29.30 -3.86
N ALA A 138 8.05 -30.51 -3.28
CA ALA A 138 9.11 -30.85 -2.33
C ALA A 138 10.48 -30.71 -3.00
N GLY A 139 11.47 -30.18 -2.28
CA GLY A 139 12.79 -29.86 -2.82
C GLY A 139 12.87 -28.52 -3.56
N ALA A 140 11.75 -27.79 -3.72
CA ALA A 140 11.76 -26.50 -4.39
C ALA A 140 12.41 -25.43 -3.52
N LYS A 141 13.17 -24.55 -4.19
CA LYS A 141 13.66 -23.30 -3.64
C LYS A 141 12.75 -22.18 -4.15
N ALA A 142 11.78 -21.79 -3.32
CA ALA A 142 10.68 -20.91 -3.69
C ALA A 142 11.13 -19.44 -3.66
N PRO A 143 11.23 -18.76 -4.82
CA PRO A 143 11.60 -17.35 -4.86
C PRO A 143 10.45 -16.46 -4.39
N ILE A 144 10.72 -15.18 -4.16
CA ILE A 144 9.76 -14.27 -3.52
C ILE A 144 9.38 -13.10 -4.43
N VAL A 145 8.09 -12.79 -4.41
CA VAL A 145 7.52 -11.55 -4.94
C VAL A 145 7.04 -10.71 -3.78
N TRP A 146 7.52 -9.47 -3.65
CA TRP A 146 6.84 -8.52 -2.78
C TRP A 146 5.79 -7.77 -3.58
N PHE A 147 4.55 -7.75 -3.11
CA PHE A 147 3.45 -7.06 -3.78
C PHE A 147 2.90 -5.93 -2.93
N PHE A 148 2.94 -4.70 -3.44
CA PHE A 148 2.35 -3.52 -2.82
C PHE A 148 1.08 -3.13 -3.57
N HIS A 149 -0.08 -3.22 -2.90
CA HIS A 149 -1.38 -2.88 -3.49
C HIS A 149 -1.49 -1.37 -3.77
N GLY A 150 -2.39 -0.96 -4.66
CA GLY A 150 -2.68 0.43 -5.00
C GLY A 150 -3.75 1.06 -4.12
N GLY A 151 -4.66 1.83 -4.74
CA GLY A 151 -5.77 2.50 -4.06
C GLY A 151 -5.51 3.95 -3.64
N GLY A 152 -4.65 4.68 -4.35
CA GLY A 152 -4.41 6.12 -4.12
C GLY A 152 -3.78 6.46 -2.77
N LEU A 153 -3.21 5.46 -2.09
CA LEU A 153 -2.76 5.49 -0.69
C LEU A 153 -3.89 5.70 0.34
N CYS A 154 -5.16 5.58 -0.04
CA CYS A 154 -6.31 5.81 0.87
C CYS A 154 -7.26 4.62 1.01
N THR A 155 -7.26 3.73 0.03
CA THR A 155 -7.95 2.43 0.06
C THR A 155 -6.92 1.37 -0.32
N GLY A 156 -7.16 0.10 -0.03
CA GLY A 156 -6.06 -0.85 -0.03
C GLY A 156 -6.21 -1.98 0.97
N ALA A 157 -5.89 -3.22 0.60
CA ALA A 157 -5.49 -4.22 1.57
C ALA A 157 -4.58 -5.24 0.89
N ASN A 158 -3.66 -5.81 1.66
CA ASN A 158 -2.75 -6.85 1.18
C ASN A 158 -3.44 -8.11 0.65
N ASP A 159 -4.71 -8.34 0.95
CA ASP A 159 -5.49 -9.45 0.45
C ASP A 159 -6.74 -8.99 -0.32
N HIS A 160 -6.77 -7.73 -0.78
CA HIS A 160 -7.84 -7.23 -1.63
C HIS A 160 -7.74 -7.83 -3.03
N ILE A 161 -8.47 -8.94 -3.22
CA ILE A 161 -8.48 -9.81 -4.40
C ILE A 161 -8.55 -9.03 -5.73
N PRO A 162 -9.43 -8.02 -5.91
CA PRO A 162 -9.53 -7.28 -7.18
C PRO A 162 -8.25 -6.56 -7.66
N TRP A 163 -7.33 -6.18 -6.77
CA TRP A 163 -6.11 -5.44 -7.17
C TRP A 163 -4.95 -6.32 -7.62
N TYR A 164 -5.09 -7.64 -7.49
CA TYR A 164 -4.12 -8.57 -8.04
C TYR A 164 -4.38 -8.75 -9.54
N SER A 165 -3.34 -8.68 -10.35
CA SER A 165 -3.46 -9.05 -11.77
C SER A 165 -3.47 -10.57 -11.91
N GLN A 166 -4.24 -11.07 -12.87
CA GLN A 166 -4.24 -12.47 -13.23
C GLN A 166 -2.81 -12.91 -13.65
N THR A 167 -2.14 -12.08 -14.45
CA THR A 167 -0.79 -12.36 -14.95
C THR A 167 0.24 -12.50 -13.81
N THR A 168 0.16 -11.67 -12.76
CA THR A 168 1.05 -11.75 -11.59
C THR A 168 0.91 -13.09 -10.88
N LEU A 169 -0.33 -13.55 -10.64
CA LEU A 169 -0.59 -14.84 -10.00
C LEU A 169 -0.16 -16.01 -10.87
N GLU A 170 -0.44 -15.97 -12.18
CA GLU A 170 0.00 -17.01 -13.12
C GLU A 170 1.52 -17.10 -13.20
N PHE A 171 2.19 -15.96 -13.27
CA PHE A 171 3.65 -15.87 -13.30
C PHE A 171 4.26 -16.42 -12.01
N ALA A 172 3.77 -16.00 -10.84
CA ALA A 172 4.23 -16.51 -9.56
C ALA A 172 4.03 -18.03 -9.44
N ARG A 173 2.85 -18.55 -9.83
CA ARG A 173 2.55 -19.99 -9.81
C ARG A 173 3.47 -20.77 -10.74
N LYS A 174 3.67 -20.29 -11.97
CA LYS A 174 4.58 -20.91 -12.96
C LYS A 174 6.00 -21.06 -12.43
N HIS A 175 6.45 -20.12 -11.60
CA HIS A 175 7.78 -20.09 -11.02
C HIS A 175 7.84 -20.59 -9.56
N GLN A 176 6.76 -21.17 -9.03
CA GLN A 176 6.64 -21.64 -7.64
C GLN A 176 7.03 -20.57 -6.61
N ALA A 177 6.69 -19.31 -6.92
CA ALA A 177 7.06 -18.17 -6.13
C ALA A 177 6.00 -17.83 -5.07
N ILE A 178 6.47 -17.47 -3.88
CA ILE A 178 5.62 -16.99 -2.80
C ILE A 178 5.44 -15.48 -2.97
N ILE A 179 4.19 -15.02 -3.00
CA ILE A 179 3.89 -13.58 -2.97
C ILE A 179 3.74 -13.17 -1.51
N ILE A 180 4.45 -12.13 -1.10
CA ILE A 180 4.35 -11.49 0.22
C ILE A 180 3.83 -10.07 0.01
N ALA A 181 2.64 -9.78 0.52
CA ALA A 181 2.01 -8.48 0.42
C ALA A 181 1.90 -7.86 1.82
N PRO A 182 2.73 -6.85 2.17
CA PRO A 182 2.55 -6.09 3.40
C PRO A 182 1.41 -5.08 3.27
N ASP A 183 0.59 -4.95 4.31
CA ASP A 183 -0.23 -3.76 4.49
C ASP A 183 0.66 -2.56 4.86
N TYR A 184 0.14 -1.36 4.67
CA TYR A 184 0.79 -0.13 5.11
C TYR A 184 -0.26 0.92 5.51
N PRO A 185 0.10 1.94 6.31
CA PRO A 185 -0.84 2.99 6.71
C PRO A 185 -1.48 3.71 5.52
N LEU A 186 -2.81 3.85 5.55
CA LEU A 186 -3.62 4.53 4.54
C LEU A 186 -4.02 5.92 5.02
N GLY A 187 -4.03 6.87 4.09
CA GLY A 187 -4.56 8.21 4.30
C GLY A 187 -6.09 8.28 4.19
N PRO A 188 -6.70 9.41 4.55
CA PRO A 188 -6.06 10.65 5.01
C PRO A 188 -5.48 10.59 6.42
N GLU A 189 -5.78 9.54 7.19
CA GLU A 189 -5.29 9.36 8.55
C GLU A 189 -3.77 9.18 8.58
N GLY A 190 -3.26 8.19 7.84
CA GLY A 190 -1.84 7.94 7.65
C GLY A 190 -1.15 8.97 6.74
N ARG A 191 0.13 9.20 7.00
CA ARG A 191 1.00 10.14 6.28
C ARG A 191 2.13 9.39 5.58
N TYR A 192 2.92 10.08 4.77
CA TYR A 192 4.08 9.47 4.14
C TYR A 192 5.09 8.92 5.16
N VAL A 193 5.31 9.63 6.27
CA VAL A 193 6.24 9.17 7.30
C VAL A 193 5.79 7.85 7.94
N ASP A 194 4.47 7.65 8.06
CA ASP A 194 3.90 6.42 8.61
C ASP A 194 4.09 5.25 7.63
N ILE A 195 3.87 5.50 6.33
CA ILE A 195 4.16 4.54 5.25
C ILE A 195 5.66 4.19 5.23
N CYS A 196 6.55 5.19 5.28
CA CYS A 196 7.99 4.96 5.30
C CYS A 196 8.44 4.19 6.53
N SER A 197 7.82 4.45 7.69
CA SER A 197 8.08 3.69 8.93
C SER A 197 7.67 2.23 8.78
N ALA A 198 6.45 1.97 8.30
CA ALA A 198 5.93 0.63 8.06
C ALA A 198 6.77 -0.15 7.03
N VAL A 199 7.24 0.51 5.97
CA VAL A 199 8.13 -0.09 4.96
C VAL A 199 9.50 -0.44 5.56
N ARG A 200 10.10 0.44 6.38
CA ARG A 200 11.36 0.15 7.06
C ARG A 200 11.23 -1.03 8.03
N ASP A 201 10.14 -1.06 8.79
CA ASP A 201 9.84 -2.18 9.69
C ASP A 201 9.67 -3.48 8.91
N PHE A 202 8.98 -3.48 7.76
CA PHE A 202 8.84 -4.64 6.90
C PHE A 202 10.19 -5.14 6.36
N LEU A 203 11.01 -4.23 5.80
CA LEU A 203 12.33 -4.58 5.27
C LEU A 203 13.24 -5.18 6.35
N ARG A 204 13.19 -4.60 7.56
CA ARG A 204 13.96 -5.10 8.71
C ARG A 204 13.45 -6.45 9.18
N TRP A 205 12.14 -6.59 9.35
CA TRP A 205 11.47 -7.83 9.72
C TRP A 205 11.81 -8.95 8.75
N TYR A 206 11.78 -8.68 7.45
CA TYR A 206 12.15 -9.64 6.43
C TYR A 206 13.62 -10.05 6.54
N LYS A 207 14.53 -9.08 6.64
CA LYS A 207 15.99 -9.31 6.73
C LYS A 207 16.39 -10.11 7.97
N GLU A 208 15.80 -9.79 9.11
CA GLU A 208 16.12 -10.39 10.40
C GLU A 208 15.31 -11.66 10.69
N ASP A 209 14.52 -12.13 9.71
CA ASP A 209 13.60 -13.27 9.85
C ASP A 209 12.72 -13.15 11.11
N GLY A 210 12.18 -11.94 11.30
CA GLY A 210 11.43 -11.54 12.49
C GLY A 210 10.12 -12.30 12.62
N TYR A 211 9.65 -12.49 13.86
CA TYR A 211 8.39 -13.20 14.11
C TYR A 211 7.78 -12.79 15.45
N PHE A 212 6.50 -12.40 15.42
CA PHE A 212 5.74 -12.15 16.64
C PHE A 212 5.24 -13.46 17.23
N LYS A 213 5.94 -13.91 18.28
CA LYS A 213 5.68 -15.16 19.00
C LYS A 213 4.23 -15.26 19.43
N ARG A 214 3.57 -16.40 19.14
CA ARG A 214 2.19 -16.65 19.56
C ARG A 214 2.12 -17.22 20.99
N ASN A 215 3.14 -17.96 21.39
CA ASN A 215 3.24 -18.64 22.69
C ASN A 215 4.72 -18.97 23.02
N ASP A 216 4.95 -19.55 24.20
CA ASP A 216 6.31 -19.87 24.67
C ASP A 216 6.98 -20.98 23.84
N SER A 217 6.21 -21.83 23.14
CA SER A 217 6.79 -22.85 22.25
C SER A 217 7.37 -22.28 20.95
N ASP A 218 7.09 -21.01 20.63
CA ASP A 218 7.64 -20.29 19.48
C ASP A 218 8.99 -19.61 19.78
N ALA A 219 9.69 -19.99 20.86
CA ALA A 219 10.85 -19.26 21.36
C ALA A 219 11.93 -18.97 20.30
N ASP A 220 12.18 -19.94 19.42
CA ASP A 220 13.15 -19.90 18.31
C ASP A 220 12.45 -19.89 16.93
N MET A 221 11.16 -19.59 16.89
CA MET A 221 10.39 -19.54 15.65
C MET A 221 10.68 -18.24 14.89
N HIS A 222 10.85 -18.38 13.59
CA HIS A 222 11.04 -17.30 12.62
C HIS A 222 9.86 -17.27 11.63
N TRP A 223 9.68 -16.21 10.84
CA TRP A 223 8.54 -16.19 9.91
C TRP A 223 8.68 -17.23 8.82
N THR A 224 9.90 -17.50 8.35
CA THR A 224 10.16 -18.57 7.37
C THR A 224 9.77 -19.95 7.93
N GLY A 225 10.21 -20.25 9.15
CA GLY A 225 9.89 -21.49 9.86
C GLY A 225 8.40 -21.62 10.17
N TRP A 226 7.76 -20.53 10.57
CA TRP A 226 6.31 -20.47 10.78
C TRP A 226 5.56 -20.78 9.49
N LEU A 227 5.91 -20.13 8.38
CA LEU A 227 5.23 -20.35 7.11
C LEU A 227 5.40 -21.79 6.62
N LEU A 228 6.60 -22.37 6.73
CA LEU A 228 6.84 -23.78 6.38
C LEU A 228 6.00 -24.74 7.25
N ALA A 229 5.86 -24.45 8.54
CA ALA A 229 5.02 -25.23 9.43
C ALA A 229 3.53 -25.16 9.05
N GLU A 230 3.03 -23.99 8.65
CA GLU A 230 1.66 -23.78 8.20
C GLU A 230 1.37 -24.44 6.84
N ILE A 231 2.36 -24.46 5.93
CA ILE A 231 2.26 -25.12 4.63
C ILE A 231 2.29 -26.65 4.78
N GLY A 232 3.03 -27.18 5.77
CA GLY A 232 3.12 -28.61 6.04
C GLY A 232 3.88 -29.42 4.98
N LEU A 233 4.61 -28.76 4.07
CA LEU A 233 5.46 -29.42 3.08
C LEU A 233 6.87 -29.64 3.61
N LYS A 234 7.43 -30.81 3.31
CA LYS A 234 8.83 -31.15 3.65
C LYS A 234 9.76 -30.68 2.53
N ASP A 235 10.99 -30.36 2.92
CA ASP A 235 12.10 -30.06 2.02
C ASP A 235 11.86 -28.87 1.07
N VAL A 236 11.02 -27.90 1.45
CA VAL A 236 10.88 -26.62 0.73
C VAL A 236 11.81 -25.59 1.37
N GLU A 237 12.60 -24.90 0.57
CA GLU A 237 13.40 -23.75 0.99
C GLU A 237 12.71 -22.46 0.55
N ILE A 238 12.48 -21.53 1.47
CA ILE A 238 12.03 -20.17 1.14
C ILE A 238 13.26 -19.34 0.76
N ASP A 239 13.38 -18.96 -0.51
CA ASP A 239 14.54 -18.23 -1.02
C ASP A 239 14.43 -16.73 -0.77
N THR A 240 14.85 -16.32 0.43
CA THR A 240 14.84 -14.91 0.82
C THR A 240 15.84 -14.04 0.04
N GLY A 241 16.74 -14.66 -0.73
CA GLY A 241 17.77 -13.99 -1.54
C GLY A 241 17.38 -13.71 -2.99
N THR A 242 16.26 -14.25 -3.47
CA THR A 242 15.77 -14.09 -4.85
C THR A 242 14.42 -13.39 -4.84
N VAL A 243 14.47 -12.06 -4.69
CA VAL A 243 13.29 -11.20 -4.54
C VAL A 243 13.09 -10.34 -5.78
N TYR A 244 11.87 -10.23 -6.29
CA TYR A 244 11.47 -9.05 -7.07
C TYR A 244 10.33 -8.31 -6.40
N VAL A 245 10.23 -7.01 -6.67
CA VAL A 245 9.21 -6.13 -6.10
C VAL A 245 8.20 -5.76 -7.18
N GLU A 246 6.92 -5.82 -6.84
CA GLU A 246 5.81 -5.38 -7.68
C GLU A 246 4.95 -4.37 -6.94
N GLY A 247 4.53 -3.32 -7.64
CA GLY A 247 3.54 -2.39 -7.11
C GLY A 247 2.69 -1.81 -8.24
N GLU A 248 1.41 -1.61 -7.96
CA GLU A 248 0.44 -1.10 -8.93
C GLU A 248 -0.16 0.23 -8.48
N SER A 249 -0.32 1.20 -9.38
CA SER A 249 -0.84 2.53 -9.06
C SER A 249 -0.07 3.16 -7.88
N ALA A 250 -0.76 3.50 -6.78
CA ALA A 250 -0.18 3.99 -5.54
C ALA A 250 0.77 2.99 -4.85
N GLY A 251 0.58 1.68 -5.06
CA GLY A 251 1.46 0.64 -4.57
C GLY A 251 2.84 0.70 -5.18
N ALA A 252 2.94 1.19 -6.43
CA ALA A 252 4.24 1.49 -7.03
C ALA A 252 5.00 2.60 -6.29
N ALA A 253 4.29 3.56 -5.68
CA ALA A 253 4.92 4.59 -4.86
C ALA A 253 5.50 4.00 -3.56
N VAL A 254 4.80 3.02 -2.97
CA VAL A 254 5.28 2.26 -1.81
C VAL A 254 6.44 1.35 -2.20
N ALA A 255 6.38 0.69 -3.36
CA ALA A 255 7.48 -0.09 -3.92
C ALA A 255 8.73 0.77 -4.11
N VAL A 256 8.62 1.95 -4.74
CA VAL A 256 9.76 2.91 -4.85
C VAL A 256 10.27 3.31 -3.47
N THR A 257 9.39 3.53 -2.50
CA THR A 257 9.81 3.79 -1.12
C THR A 257 10.63 2.62 -0.57
N ALA A 258 10.16 1.38 -0.72
CA ALA A 258 10.87 0.18 -0.27
C ALA A 258 12.25 0.02 -0.94
N LEU A 259 12.35 0.27 -2.25
CA LEU A 259 13.63 0.19 -2.98
C LEU A 259 14.67 1.18 -2.45
N TRP A 260 14.26 2.44 -2.21
CA TRP A 260 15.18 3.48 -1.73
C TRP A 260 15.51 3.34 -0.25
N GLU A 261 14.53 2.93 0.58
CA GLU A 261 14.79 2.61 1.98
C GLU A 261 15.75 1.41 2.10
N ASN A 262 15.58 0.37 1.27
CA ASN A 262 16.49 -0.77 1.20
C ASN A 262 17.92 -0.36 0.82
N ALA A 263 18.06 0.55 -0.15
CA ALA A 263 19.35 0.99 -0.69
C ALA A 263 20.02 2.11 0.11
N HIS A 264 19.37 2.69 1.12
CA HIS A 264 19.90 3.83 1.87
C HIS A 264 21.24 3.51 2.55
N LYS A 265 22.25 4.37 2.38
CA LYS A 265 23.64 4.11 2.83
C LYS A 265 23.79 3.93 4.33
N LEU A 266 22.95 4.59 5.13
CA LEU A 266 23.06 4.58 6.60
C LEU A 266 22.10 3.62 7.28
N THR A 267 20.92 3.43 6.70
CA THR A 267 19.79 2.73 7.37
C THR A 267 19.24 1.58 6.55
N GLY A 268 19.75 1.37 5.34
CA GLY A 268 19.23 0.39 4.41
C GLY A 268 19.55 -1.03 4.82
N THR A 269 18.61 -1.92 4.56
CA THR A 269 18.78 -3.35 4.81
C THR A 269 19.65 -4.02 3.74
N ASN A 270 19.83 -3.42 2.57
CA ASN A 270 20.62 -3.93 1.44
C ASN A 270 20.25 -5.37 1.06
N LEU A 271 18.95 -5.68 1.12
CA LEU A 271 18.40 -6.95 0.65
C LEU A 271 18.61 -7.07 -0.87
N PRO A 272 18.91 -8.28 -1.37
CA PRO A 272 19.25 -8.53 -2.77
C PRO A 272 18.00 -8.55 -3.66
N ILE A 273 17.41 -7.37 -3.90
CA ILE A 273 16.28 -7.20 -4.81
C ILE A 273 16.81 -7.28 -6.25
N LYS A 274 16.27 -8.23 -7.03
CA LYS A 274 16.76 -8.58 -8.37
C LYS A 274 16.09 -7.81 -9.49
N ALA A 275 14.83 -7.45 -9.33
CA ALA A 275 14.05 -6.66 -10.29
C ALA A 275 12.91 -5.92 -9.58
N ALA A 276 12.40 -4.87 -10.22
CA ALA A 276 11.15 -4.22 -9.82
C ALA A 276 10.21 -4.05 -11.01
N LEU A 277 8.92 -4.31 -10.81
CA LEU A 277 7.84 -4.07 -11.76
C LEU A 277 6.88 -3.02 -11.20
N LEU A 278 6.78 -1.87 -11.86
CA LEU A 278 5.86 -0.80 -11.48
C LEU A 278 4.76 -0.66 -12.52
N ARG A 279 3.52 -0.97 -12.14
CA ARG A 279 2.36 -1.03 -13.04
C ARG A 279 1.59 0.28 -12.96
N TYR A 280 1.49 1.01 -14.09
CA TYR A 280 0.88 2.34 -14.23
C TYR A 280 1.12 3.24 -13.00
N PRO A 281 2.40 3.48 -12.65
CA PRO A 281 2.78 3.90 -11.31
C PRO A 281 2.33 5.33 -10.96
N MET A 282 1.88 5.51 -9.72
CA MET A 282 1.65 6.83 -9.12
C MET A 282 2.98 7.44 -8.64
N ILE A 283 3.79 7.92 -9.58
CA ILE A 283 5.13 8.47 -9.28
C ILE A 283 5.08 9.82 -8.55
N LYS A 284 4.06 10.63 -8.83
CA LYS A 284 3.90 11.97 -8.26
C LYS A 284 2.68 12.00 -7.35
N HIS A 285 2.63 12.93 -6.39
CA HIS A 285 1.42 13.20 -5.61
C HIS A 285 0.16 13.14 -6.46
N TYR A 286 -0.81 12.36 -6.00
CA TYR A 286 -2.01 12.07 -6.76
C TYR A 286 -2.81 13.35 -7.00
N LYS A 287 -2.99 13.71 -8.26
CA LYS A 287 -3.62 14.97 -8.65
C LYS A 287 -4.50 14.76 -9.87
N ARG A 288 -5.77 15.16 -9.74
CA ARG A 288 -6.73 15.26 -10.84
C ARG A 288 -7.06 16.71 -11.07
N ASP A 289 -7.18 17.11 -12.33
CA ASP A 289 -7.63 18.43 -12.70
C ASP A 289 -9.13 18.37 -13.05
N PHE A 290 -9.90 19.38 -12.63
CA PHE A 290 -11.27 19.52 -13.10
C PHE A 290 -11.28 19.84 -14.60
N PRO A 291 -12.29 19.37 -15.35
CA PRO A 291 -12.44 19.75 -16.75
C PRO A 291 -12.63 21.28 -16.88
N PRO A 292 -12.35 21.86 -18.06
CA PRO A 292 -12.55 23.28 -18.31
C PRO A 292 -13.99 23.74 -18.00
N ASN A 293 -14.14 25.03 -17.62
CA ASN A 293 -15.42 25.68 -17.32
C ASN A 293 -16.19 25.13 -16.11
N ASP A 294 -15.49 24.58 -15.11
CA ASP A 294 -16.08 23.99 -13.90
C ASP A 294 -17.12 22.89 -14.20
N ALA A 295 -16.96 22.18 -15.33
CA ALA A 295 -17.81 21.05 -15.65
C ALA A 295 -17.65 19.94 -14.59
N PRO A 296 -18.75 19.21 -14.27
CA PRO A 296 -18.70 18.20 -13.22
C PRO A 296 -17.78 17.04 -13.59
N LEU A 297 -17.18 16.42 -12.57
CA LEU A 297 -16.48 15.15 -12.68
C LEU A 297 -17.45 13.99 -12.42
N VAL A 298 -17.26 12.88 -13.12
CA VAL A 298 -17.99 11.65 -12.81
C VAL A 298 -17.25 10.89 -11.72
N TYR A 299 -17.94 10.61 -10.61
CA TYR A 299 -17.48 9.71 -9.57
C TYR A 299 -18.59 8.74 -9.19
N MET A 300 -18.28 7.44 -9.19
CA MET A 300 -19.25 6.37 -8.92
C MET A 300 -20.55 6.51 -9.75
N GLY A 301 -20.42 6.89 -11.02
CA GLY A 301 -21.55 7.07 -11.94
C GLY A 301 -22.38 8.33 -11.71
N LYS A 302 -21.90 9.28 -10.90
CA LYS A 302 -22.59 10.53 -10.58
C LYS A 302 -21.76 11.75 -10.97
N GLU A 303 -22.42 12.75 -11.55
CA GLU A 303 -21.82 14.05 -11.80
C GLU A 303 -21.67 14.83 -10.48
N ILE A 304 -20.44 15.21 -10.17
CA ILE A 304 -20.09 15.97 -8.97
C ILE A 304 -19.43 17.28 -9.37
N THR A 305 -19.96 18.37 -8.83
CA THR A 305 -19.43 19.72 -9.02
C THR A 305 -18.17 19.97 -8.17
N HIS A 306 -17.33 20.90 -8.62
CA HIS A 306 -16.15 21.33 -7.85
C HIS A 306 -16.51 21.81 -6.43
N ALA A 307 -17.59 22.58 -6.29
CA ALA A 307 -18.05 23.07 -4.98
C ALA A 307 -18.46 21.94 -4.01
N GLN A 308 -19.05 20.85 -4.49
CA GLN A 308 -19.39 19.70 -3.65
C GLN A 308 -18.13 18.99 -3.15
N VAL A 309 -17.15 18.81 -4.04
CA VAL A 309 -15.86 18.19 -3.72
C VAL A 309 -15.09 19.03 -2.70
N GLU A 310 -14.95 20.34 -2.91
CA GLU A 310 -14.25 21.24 -1.97
C GLU A 310 -14.90 21.24 -0.59
N LYS A 311 -16.24 21.32 -0.53
CA LYS A 311 -16.96 21.25 0.73
C LYS A 311 -16.71 19.94 1.47
N GLN A 312 -16.78 18.81 0.76
CA GLN A 312 -16.59 17.50 1.38
C GLN A 312 -15.14 17.28 1.82
N ALA A 313 -14.17 17.61 0.98
CA ALA A 313 -12.75 17.49 1.30
C ALA A 313 -12.36 18.38 2.48
N GLY A 314 -12.91 19.62 2.55
CA GLY A 314 -12.73 20.51 3.70
C GLY A 314 -13.28 19.92 5.00
N ALA A 315 -14.47 19.32 4.97
CA ALA A 315 -15.03 18.65 6.15
C ALA A 315 -14.18 17.44 6.60
N VAL A 316 -13.67 16.65 5.66
CA VAL A 316 -12.72 15.55 5.96
C VAL A 316 -11.45 16.11 6.60
N HIS A 317 -10.85 17.14 6.01
CA HIS A 317 -9.65 17.80 6.54
C HIS A 317 -9.85 18.28 7.98
N ASP A 318 -10.95 18.99 8.25
CA ASP A 318 -11.23 19.57 9.57
C ASP A 318 -11.41 18.48 10.64
N GLU A 319 -12.07 17.37 10.28
CA GLU A 319 -12.24 16.24 11.20
C GLU A 319 -10.90 15.53 11.47
N ILE A 320 -10.04 15.38 10.46
CA ILE A 320 -8.67 14.85 10.66
C ILE A 320 -7.89 15.75 11.62
N MET A 321 -7.91 17.07 11.40
CA MET A 321 -7.18 18.03 12.25
C MET A 321 -7.71 18.01 13.68
N LYS A 322 -9.03 17.87 13.86
CA LYS A 322 -9.67 17.75 15.17
C LYS A 322 -9.20 16.51 15.92
N LEU A 323 -9.22 15.34 15.27
CA LEU A 323 -8.79 14.08 15.87
C LEU A 323 -7.29 14.07 16.16
N GLU A 324 -6.48 14.62 15.24
CA GLU A 324 -5.03 14.75 15.39
C GLU A 324 -4.67 15.68 16.55
N GLY A 325 -5.33 16.84 16.66
CA GLY A 325 -5.15 17.78 17.78
C GLY A 325 -5.57 17.21 19.14
N ALA A 326 -6.44 16.20 19.16
CA ALA A 326 -6.79 15.46 20.36
C ALA A 326 -5.82 14.30 20.68
N GLY A 327 -4.87 14.00 19.79
CA GLY A 327 -3.99 12.82 19.88
C GLY A 327 -4.74 11.49 19.66
N MET A 328 -5.90 11.54 19.01
CA MET A 328 -6.84 10.42 18.88
C MET A 328 -7.15 10.07 17.42
N LEU A 329 -6.37 10.53 16.45
CA LEU A 329 -6.53 10.15 15.04
C LEU A 329 -6.25 8.65 14.88
N PRO A 330 -7.26 7.83 14.52
CA PRO A 330 -7.08 6.39 14.40
C PRO A 330 -6.43 6.05 13.07
N MET A 331 -5.42 5.18 13.10
CA MET A 331 -4.77 4.76 11.86
C MET A 331 -5.64 3.74 11.10
N ARG A 332 -5.37 3.54 9.80
CA ARG A 332 -6.02 2.51 8.98
C ARG A 332 -4.97 1.78 8.17
N MET A 333 -4.99 0.45 8.21
CA MET A 333 -4.08 -0.39 7.43
C MET A 333 -4.78 -1.04 6.23
N LYS A 334 -6.12 -1.12 6.27
CA LYS A 334 -6.95 -1.83 5.30
C LYS A 334 -8.22 -1.04 4.99
N GLY A 335 -8.65 -1.09 3.74
CA GLY A 335 -9.91 -0.58 3.22
C GLY A 335 -10.25 -1.34 1.94
N TYR A 336 -11.28 -2.17 1.98
CA TYR A 336 -11.64 -2.98 0.82
C TYR A 336 -12.54 -2.14 -0.08
N ALA A 337 -12.09 -1.83 -1.31
CA ALA A 337 -12.87 -1.01 -2.24
C ALA A 337 -14.34 -1.51 -2.33
N PRO A 338 -15.33 -0.59 -2.40
CA PRO A 338 -15.21 0.86 -2.59
C PRO A 338 -14.88 1.65 -1.32
N GLU A 339 -14.73 0.99 -0.17
CA GLU A 339 -14.43 1.67 1.09
C GLU A 339 -13.23 2.62 0.90
N TYR A 340 -13.40 3.87 1.29
CA TYR A 340 -12.36 4.92 1.26
C TYR A 340 -11.85 5.32 -0.12
N MET A 341 -12.43 4.81 -1.21
CA MET A 341 -12.17 5.37 -2.55
C MET A 341 -12.53 6.86 -2.61
N ALA A 342 -13.50 7.31 -1.81
CA ALA A 342 -13.90 8.71 -1.72
C ALA A 342 -12.74 9.59 -1.25
N ALA A 343 -11.92 9.12 -0.30
CA ALA A 343 -10.73 9.86 0.12
C ALA A 343 -9.75 10.04 -1.05
N ALA A 344 -9.42 8.96 -1.77
CA ALA A 344 -8.53 9.05 -2.92
C ALA A 344 -9.05 10.05 -3.99
N PHE A 345 -10.36 10.03 -4.25
CA PHE A 345 -11.01 10.96 -5.19
C PHE A 345 -10.99 12.41 -4.69
N LEU A 346 -11.49 12.67 -3.49
CA LEU A 346 -11.61 14.01 -2.91
C LEU A 346 -10.24 14.68 -2.78
N LEU A 347 -9.24 13.98 -2.24
CA LEU A 347 -7.91 14.55 -2.01
C LEU A 347 -7.15 14.84 -3.29
N SER A 348 -7.29 13.99 -4.31
CA SER A 348 -6.60 14.18 -5.59
C SER A 348 -7.19 15.34 -6.40
N THR A 349 -8.51 15.54 -6.32
CA THR A 349 -9.23 16.60 -7.05
C THR A 349 -9.09 17.98 -6.40
N THR A 350 -9.05 18.07 -5.07
CA THR A 350 -8.80 19.33 -4.34
C THR A 350 -7.33 19.62 -4.13
N LYS A 351 -6.44 18.68 -4.47
CA LYS A 351 -5.00 18.73 -4.20
C LYS A 351 -4.67 18.74 -2.70
N MET A 352 -5.65 18.47 -1.82
CA MET A 352 -5.46 18.28 -0.38
C MET A 352 -4.63 17.05 -0.04
N TRP A 353 -4.37 16.19 -1.02
CA TRP A 353 -3.44 15.07 -0.92
C TRP A 353 -2.10 15.50 -0.28
N GLN A 354 -1.45 16.54 -0.83
CA GLN A 354 -0.15 16.99 -0.36
C GLN A 354 -0.14 17.52 1.10
N PRO A 355 -0.99 18.49 1.49
CA PRO A 355 -0.99 19.00 2.85
C PRO A 355 -1.35 17.93 3.89
N LEU A 356 -2.18 16.92 3.55
CA LEU A 356 -2.52 15.84 4.47
C LEU A 356 -1.39 14.80 4.61
N PHE A 357 -0.77 14.35 3.52
CA PHE A 357 0.29 13.35 3.65
C PHE A 357 1.63 13.91 4.12
N LYS A 358 1.84 15.24 4.01
CA LYS A 358 3.05 15.94 4.50
C LYS A 358 2.85 16.62 5.86
N ARG A 359 1.78 16.29 6.61
CA ARG A 359 1.54 16.90 7.94
C ARG A 359 2.70 16.64 8.91
N PRO A 360 3.11 17.64 9.72
CA PRO A 360 4.12 17.45 10.74
C PRO A 360 3.62 16.50 11.84
N PHE A 361 4.53 15.74 12.48
CA PHE A 361 4.19 14.87 13.60
C PHE A 361 4.37 15.61 14.93
N ALA A 362 3.36 15.59 15.80
CA ALA A 362 3.40 16.29 17.08
C ALA A 362 4.39 15.68 18.10
N ASP A 363 4.73 14.38 17.97
CA ASP A 363 5.54 13.62 18.94
C ASP A 363 7.00 13.39 18.51
N LEU A 364 7.43 13.93 17.36
CA LEU A 364 8.83 13.95 16.95
C LEU A 364 9.36 15.31 17.39
N GLY A 365 10.02 15.34 18.55
CA GLY A 365 10.66 16.53 19.07
C GLY A 365 11.37 17.32 17.98
N HIS A 366 11.05 18.63 17.91
CA HIS A 366 11.71 19.66 17.11
C HIS A 366 12.37 19.17 15.80
N PHE A 367 11.56 18.89 14.77
CA PHE A 367 12.00 19.20 13.42
C PHE A 367 11.94 20.73 13.28
N ASP A 368 13.05 21.36 13.68
CA ASP A 368 13.38 22.72 13.29
C ASP A 368 13.30 22.85 11.75
N HIS A 369 13.00 24.05 11.26
CA HIS A 369 12.61 24.44 9.91
C HIS A 369 13.56 24.04 8.73
N GLY A 370 13.88 22.75 8.60
CA GLY A 370 14.74 22.20 7.56
C GLY A 370 14.00 21.83 6.27
N PRO A 371 14.74 21.60 5.16
CA PRO A 371 14.18 21.11 3.91
C PRO A 371 13.44 19.77 4.11
N PRO A 372 12.50 19.40 3.20
CA PRO A 372 11.72 18.17 3.34
C PRO A 372 12.63 16.97 3.63
N THR A 373 12.33 16.25 4.70
CA THR A 373 12.99 14.97 4.99
C THR A 373 12.55 13.95 3.95
N LYS A 374 13.37 12.93 3.71
CA LYS A 374 13.05 11.83 2.77
C LYS A 374 11.68 11.17 3.01
N ASP A 375 11.16 11.29 4.23
CA ASP A 375 9.93 10.66 4.69
C ASP A 375 8.65 11.41 4.30
N VAL A 376 8.76 12.56 3.61
CA VAL A 376 7.61 13.32 3.09
C VAL A 376 7.60 13.44 1.56
N CYS A 377 8.48 12.71 0.88
CA CYS A 377 8.63 12.76 -0.58
C CYS A 377 7.69 11.80 -1.31
N ASP A 378 7.16 12.22 -2.46
CA ASP A 378 6.68 11.25 -3.47
C ASP A 378 7.85 10.53 -4.14
N SER A 379 7.56 9.61 -5.07
CA SER A 379 8.58 8.80 -5.75
C SER A 379 9.54 9.63 -6.59
N LEU A 380 9.06 10.69 -7.26
CA LEU A 380 9.90 11.57 -8.06
C LEU A 380 10.82 12.40 -7.17
N GLU A 381 10.27 13.03 -6.14
CA GLU A 381 11.00 13.81 -5.14
C GLU A 381 12.06 12.94 -4.45
N ARG A 382 11.70 11.69 -4.10
CA ARG A 382 12.59 10.73 -3.44
C ARG A 382 13.78 10.34 -4.32
N ALA A 383 13.54 10.01 -5.59
CA ALA A 383 14.61 9.67 -6.53
C ALA A 383 15.56 10.84 -6.81
N ASP A 384 15.06 12.07 -6.80
CA ASP A 384 15.92 13.25 -6.97
C ASP A 384 16.75 13.53 -5.70
N LEU A 385 16.10 13.55 -4.53
CA LEU A 385 16.71 13.93 -3.24
C LEU A 385 17.76 12.91 -2.76
N LEU A 386 17.53 11.63 -3.02
CA LEU A 386 18.31 10.55 -2.42
C LEU A 386 19.42 9.98 -3.30
N SER A 387 19.75 10.58 -4.46
CA SER A 387 20.80 10.05 -5.35
C SER A 387 22.11 9.81 -4.61
N GLU A 388 22.58 10.81 -3.88
CA GLU A 388 23.85 10.71 -3.13
C GLU A 388 23.73 9.90 -1.82
N HIS A 389 22.53 9.48 -1.44
CA HIS A 389 22.24 8.86 -0.14
C HIS A 389 21.97 7.35 -0.22
N VAL A 390 21.98 6.76 -1.42
CA VAL A 390 21.73 5.33 -1.64
C VAL A 390 22.92 4.62 -2.29
N HIS A 391 23.08 3.33 -2.01
CA HIS A 391 23.96 2.45 -2.77
C HIS A 391 23.28 2.15 -4.11
N HIS A 392 23.80 2.73 -5.20
CA HIS A 392 23.22 2.57 -6.54
C HIS A 392 23.12 1.09 -6.97
N ASP A 393 24.10 0.27 -6.58
CA ASP A 393 24.14 -1.17 -6.88
C ASP A 393 23.09 -1.97 -6.11
N SER A 394 22.55 -1.42 -5.02
CA SER A 394 21.46 -2.03 -4.24
C SER A 394 20.07 -1.73 -4.82
N LEU A 395 19.96 -0.81 -5.79
CA LEU A 395 18.72 -0.59 -6.54
C LEU A 395 18.61 -1.67 -7.63
N PRO A 396 17.44 -2.29 -7.88
CA PRO A 396 17.27 -3.28 -8.95
C PRO A 396 17.08 -2.61 -10.33
N PRO A 397 17.13 -3.35 -11.45
CA PRO A 397 16.54 -2.88 -12.70
C PRO A 397 15.04 -2.61 -12.49
N ILE A 398 14.52 -1.55 -13.10
CA ILE A 398 13.12 -1.12 -12.95
C ILE A 398 12.38 -1.23 -14.28
N LEU A 399 11.32 -2.02 -14.30
CA LEU A 399 10.44 -2.20 -15.44
C LEU A 399 9.11 -1.53 -15.14
N MET A 400 8.56 -0.85 -16.14
CA MET A 400 7.31 -0.11 -16.01
C MET A 400 6.45 -0.33 -17.24
N TYR A 401 5.15 -0.48 -17.07
CA TYR A 401 4.21 -0.27 -18.17
C TYR A 401 3.11 0.66 -17.73
N HIS A 402 2.59 1.44 -18.67
CA HIS A 402 1.63 2.51 -18.35
C HIS A 402 0.65 2.68 -19.50
N GLY A 403 -0.64 2.76 -19.18
CA GLY A 403 -1.69 3.10 -20.13
C GLY A 403 -1.52 4.51 -20.68
N TYR A 404 -1.62 4.66 -22.00
CA TYR A 404 -1.41 5.94 -22.67
C TYR A 404 -2.43 7.02 -22.23
N ASP A 405 -3.66 6.62 -21.95
CA ASP A 405 -4.79 7.49 -21.59
C ASP A 405 -5.02 7.59 -20.07
N ASP A 406 -4.01 7.31 -19.25
CA ASP A 406 -4.15 7.38 -17.80
C ASP A 406 -4.27 8.82 -17.29
N GLU A 407 -5.49 9.28 -17.10
CA GLU A 407 -5.80 10.60 -16.51
C GLU A 407 -5.58 10.65 -14.99
N ASN A 408 -5.55 9.49 -14.32
CA ASN A 408 -5.40 9.41 -12.88
C ASN A 408 -3.93 9.58 -12.48
N CYS A 409 -3.07 8.81 -13.11
CA CYS A 409 -1.61 8.86 -12.98
C CYS A 409 -1.01 9.14 -14.36
N PRO A 410 -0.79 10.41 -14.75
CA PRO A 410 -0.36 10.73 -16.11
C PRO A 410 0.97 10.04 -16.51
N LEU A 411 0.97 9.34 -17.66
CA LEU A 411 2.14 8.67 -18.24
C LEU A 411 3.38 9.58 -18.30
N ARG A 412 3.21 10.87 -18.59
CA ARG A 412 4.29 11.88 -18.58
C ARG A 412 5.09 11.92 -17.28
N ASN A 413 4.49 11.60 -16.14
CA ASN A 413 5.19 11.55 -14.85
C ASN A 413 6.10 10.32 -14.77
N THR A 414 5.66 9.18 -15.32
CA THR A 414 6.45 7.94 -15.43
C THR A 414 7.62 8.13 -16.39
N MET A 415 7.41 8.79 -17.54
CA MET A 415 8.50 9.19 -18.45
C MET A 415 9.52 10.08 -17.72
N LYS A 416 9.05 11.09 -17.00
CA LYS A 416 9.93 11.97 -16.20
C LYS A 416 10.70 11.21 -15.12
N PHE A 417 10.10 10.19 -14.50
CA PHE A 417 10.77 9.33 -13.54
C PHE A 417 11.90 8.53 -14.19
N ARG A 418 11.62 7.86 -15.32
CA ARG A 418 12.65 7.16 -16.11
C ARG A 418 13.82 8.08 -16.44
N ASP A 419 13.53 9.28 -16.97
CA ASP A 419 14.56 10.24 -17.36
C ASP A 419 15.38 10.69 -16.13
N MET A 420 14.72 10.93 -14.99
CA MET A 420 15.36 11.24 -13.72
C MET A 420 16.29 10.11 -13.25
N LEU A 421 15.85 8.85 -13.37
CA LEU A 421 16.65 7.69 -12.99
C LEU A 421 17.94 7.60 -13.82
N VAL A 422 17.84 7.76 -15.14
CA VAL A 422 19.02 7.77 -16.03
C VAL A 422 19.96 8.93 -15.70
N GLN A 423 19.41 10.12 -15.42
CA GLN A 423 20.19 11.32 -15.15
C GLN A 423 20.90 11.26 -13.78
N ARG A 424 20.21 10.82 -12.73
CA ARG A 424 20.71 10.86 -11.34
C ARG A 424 21.47 9.62 -10.93
N TYR A 425 21.22 8.49 -11.58
CA TYR A 425 21.86 7.21 -11.28
C TYR A 425 22.49 6.59 -12.54
N PRO A 426 23.35 7.30 -13.28
CA PRO A 426 23.86 6.85 -14.58
C PRO A 426 24.74 5.59 -14.47
N SER A 427 25.28 5.27 -13.28
CA SER A 427 26.00 4.02 -13.03
C SER A 427 25.08 2.81 -12.94
N ARG A 428 23.77 3.02 -12.70
CA ARG A 428 22.79 1.97 -12.48
C ARG A 428 21.77 1.85 -13.61
N TYR A 429 21.23 2.98 -14.06
CA TYR A 429 20.12 3.03 -15.00
C TYR A 429 20.57 3.46 -16.39
N VAL A 430 20.38 2.57 -17.34
CA VAL A 430 20.54 2.78 -18.77
C VAL A 430 19.18 2.53 -19.41
N ASP A 431 18.66 3.53 -20.13
CA ASP A 431 17.35 3.43 -20.79
C ASP A 431 17.31 2.26 -21.77
N GLY A 432 16.21 1.50 -21.73
CA GLY A 432 16.01 0.30 -22.53
C GLY A 432 16.85 -0.91 -22.11
N GLN A 433 17.67 -0.81 -21.06
CA GLN A 433 18.49 -1.93 -20.55
C GLN A 433 18.21 -2.24 -19.09
N THR A 434 18.30 -1.27 -18.19
CA THR A 434 18.08 -1.47 -16.75
C THR A 434 16.99 -0.59 -16.17
N VAL A 435 16.50 0.37 -16.97
CA VAL A 435 15.19 1.00 -16.76
C VAL A 435 14.41 0.89 -18.06
N LEU A 436 13.22 0.29 -18.01
CA LEU A 436 12.40 0.02 -19.19
C LEU A 436 10.98 0.53 -18.97
N LEU A 437 10.39 1.12 -20.01
CA LEU A 437 9.02 1.63 -20.01
C LEU A 437 8.30 1.17 -21.28
N TRP A 438 7.19 0.45 -21.10
CA TRP A 438 6.23 0.15 -22.16
C TRP A 438 5.05 1.12 -22.08
N GLU A 439 4.89 1.92 -23.13
CA GLU A 439 3.73 2.78 -23.33
C GLU A 439 2.63 1.96 -23.99
N VAL A 440 1.57 1.65 -23.24
CA VAL A 440 0.52 0.75 -23.70
C VAL A 440 -0.59 1.59 -24.32
N THR A 441 -0.69 1.54 -25.65
CA THR A 441 -1.63 2.31 -26.47
C THR A 441 -2.82 1.49 -26.96
N GLU A 442 -2.73 0.16 -26.90
CA GLU A 442 -3.81 -0.74 -27.29
C GLU A 442 -3.83 -2.00 -26.41
N LEU A 443 -5.00 -2.63 -26.34
CA LEU A 443 -5.23 -3.92 -25.69
C LEU A 443 -5.90 -4.86 -26.68
N ASN A 444 -5.48 -6.12 -26.70
CA ASN A 444 -6.03 -7.15 -27.59
C ASN A 444 -7.08 -8.05 -26.93
N GLY A 445 -7.15 -8.03 -25.60
CA GLY A 445 -7.96 -8.94 -24.79
C GLY A 445 -8.79 -8.25 -23.72
N ARG A 446 -9.14 -6.96 -23.90
CA ARG A 446 -9.94 -6.21 -22.92
C ARG A 446 -11.27 -6.92 -22.70
N ARG A 447 -11.55 -7.28 -21.44
CA ARG A 447 -12.82 -7.88 -21.06
C ARG A 447 -13.91 -6.82 -21.05
N VAL A 448 -15.01 -7.09 -21.75
CA VAL A 448 -16.20 -6.25 -21.81
C VAL A 448 -17.42 -7.15 -21.62
N LEU A 449 -18.35 -6.74 -20.77
CA LEU A 449 -19.63 -7.44 -20.63
C LEU A 449 -20.56 -7.00 -21.77
N ASN A 450 -21.11 -7.94 -22.52
CA ASN A 450 -22.08 -7.64 -23.56
C ASN A 450 -23.50 -7.50 -22.98
N ASP A 451 -24.47 -7.11 -23.82
CA ASP A 451 -25.88 -6.92 -23.43
C ASP A 451 -26.56 -8.20 -22.87
N ARG A 452 -25.92 -9.37 -23.00
CA ARG A 452 -26.39 -10.66 -22.48
C ARG A 452 -25.73 -11.07 -21.17
N SER A 453 -24.94 -10.19 -20.58
CA SER A 453 -24.11 -10.49 -19.41
C SER A 453 -23.07 -11.59 -19.67
N GLU A 454 -22.61 -11.72 -20.91
CA GLU A 454 -21.51 -12.60 -21.28
C GLU A 454 -20.22 -11.78 -21.42
N ILE A 455 -19.08 -12.36 -21.03
CA ILE A 455 -17.78 -11.72 -21.15
C ILE A 455 -17.27 -11.89 -22.58
N GLU A 456 -17.12 -10.78 -23.30
CA GLU A 456 -16.41 -10.70 -24.57
C GLU A 456 -15.00 -10.14 -24.37
N ARG A 457 -14.07 -10.55 -25.25
CA ARG A 457 -12.72 -9.99 -25.29
C ARG A 457 -12.58 -9.17 -26.56
N LEU A 458 -12.39 -7.87 -26.41
CA LEU A 458 -12.36 -6.91 -27.51
C LEU A 458 -11.02 -6.19 -27.57
N HIS A 459 -10.69 -5.74 -28.78
CA HIS A 459 -9.61 -4.78 -28.98
C HIS A 459 -10.02 -3.40 -28.46
N SER A 460 -9.09 -2.66 -27.87
CA SER A 460 -9.33 -1.33 -27.32
C SER A 460 -8.11 -0.45 -27.49
N GLU A 461 -8.25 0.68 -28.18
CA GLU A 461 -7.23 1.74 -28.28
C GLU A 461 -7.30 2.72 -27.09
N GLN A 462 -8.30 2.58 -26.21
CA GLN A 462 -8.39 3.36 -24.98
C GLN A 462 -7.77 2.58 -23.83
N VAL A 463 -6.63 3.05 -23.32
CA VAL A 463 -5.86 2.37 -22.27
C VAL A 463 -5.63 3.31 -21.09
N GLY A 464 -6.60 3.31 -20.17
CA GLY A 464 -6.59 4.16 -18.98
C GLY A 464 -5.86 3.54 -17.77
N HIS A 465 -6.16 4.06 -16.58
CA HIS A 465 -5.64 3.55 -15.32
C HIS A 465 -6.18 2.15 -14.97
N GLY A 466 -5.36 1.28 -14.36
CA GLY A 466 -5.84 -0.01 -13.83
C GLY A 466 -6.39 -0.96 -14.91
N PHE A 467 -5.77 -0.95 -16.08
CA PHE A 467 -6.28 -1.63 -17.28
C PHE A 467 -5.91 -3.12 -17.36
N ASP A 468 -5.03 -3.62 -16.49
CA ASP A 468 -4.31 -4.87 -16.67
C ASP A 468 -4.80 -6.04 -15.81
N TYR A 469 -5.75 -5.82 -14.90
CA TYR A 469 -6.11 -6.82 -13.88
C TYR A 469 -6.50 -8.18 -14.49
N ASP A 470 -7.20 -8.20 -15.62
CA ASP A 470 -7.68 -9.42 -16.27
C ASP A 470 -7.08 -9.73 -17.65
N LEU A 471 -5.94 -9.09 -17.94
CA LEU A 471 -5.23 -9.36 -19.18
C LEU A 471 -4.50 -10.70 -19.08
N GLU A 472 -4.48 -11.40 -20.21
CA GLU A 472 -3.80 -12.68 -20.41
C GLU A 472 -2.47 -12.43 -21.15
N MET A 473 -1.37 -12.94 -20.61
CA MET A 473 -0.04 -12.76 -21.19
C MET A 473 0.06 -13.27 -22.64
N GLU A 474 -0.71 -14.30 -23.00
CA GLU A 474 -0.75 -14.89 -24.34
C GLU A 474 -1.38 -13.97 -25.39
N ARG A 475 -2.22 -13.02 -24.95
CA ARG A 475 -2.93 -12.09 -25.83
C ARG A 475 -2.26 -10.72 -25.92
N GLU A 476 -1.52 -10.34 -24.89
CA GLU A 476 -0.91 -9.02 -24.80
C GLU A 476 0.61 -9.09 -24.99
N PRO A 477 1.14 -8.67 -26.16
CA PRO A 477 2.57 -8.71 -26.44
C PRO A 477 3.42 -7.99 -25.40
N PHE A 478 2.97 -6.83 -24.91
CA PHE A 478 3.71 -6.06 -23.91
C PHE A 478 3.85 -6.82 -22.58
N LEU A 479 2.84 -7.58 -22.14
CA LEU A 479 2.92 -8.39 -20.92
C LEU A 479 3.95 -9.51 -21.10
N LYS A 480 3.94 -10.17 -22.25
CA LYS A 480 4.92 -11.23 -22.56
C LYS A 480 6.36 -10.69 -22.53
N GLU A 481 6.59 -9.49 -23.07
CA GLU A 481 7.90 -8.85 -23.04
C GLU A 481 8.30 -8.44 -21.62
N VAL A 482 7.43 -7.73 -20.90
CA VAL A 482 7.67 -7.28 -19.52
C VAL A 482 8.01 -8.45 -18.60
N TYR A 483 7.18 -9.49 -18.57
CA TYR A 483 7.40 -10.64 -17.70
C TYR A 483 8.57 -11.52 -18.17
N GLY A 484 8.88 -11.51 -19.47
CA GLY A 484 10.13 -12.09 -19.98
C GLY A 484 11.36 -11.37 -19.42
N GLN A 485 11.34 -10.05 -19.38
CA GLN A 485 12.42 -9.25 -18.78
C GLN A 485 12.48 -9.40 -17.25
N ILE A 486 11.34 -9.46 -16.56
CA ILE A 486 11.31 -9.80 -15.12
C ILE A 486 11.95 -11.17 -14.89
N GLN A 487 11.56 -12.20 -15.66
CA GLN A 487 12.15 -13.53 -15.54
C GLN A 487 13.67 -13.50 -15.74
N HIS A 488 14.15 -12.73 -16.73
CA HIS A 488 15.57 -12.56 -17.00
C HIS A 488 16.33 -11.94 -15.81
N PHE A 489 15.88 -10.79 -15.30
CA PHE A 489 16.56 -10.11 -14.20
C PHE A 489 16.42 -10.84 -12.86
N TRP A 490 15.25 -11.42 -12.61
CA TRP A 490 14.94 -12.04 -11.33
C TRP A 490 15.57 -13.43 -11.19
N LEU A 491 15.42 -14.28 -12.21
CA LEU A 491 15.79 -15.69 -12.15
C LEU A 491 17.02 -16.03 -13.01
N GLY A 492 17.54 -15.08 -13.78
CA GLY A 492 18.68 -15.29 -14.68
C GLY A 492 18.39 -16.23 -15.85
N LYS A 493 17.12 -16.36 -16.26
CA LYS A 493 16.63 -17.32 -17.27
C LYS A 493 16.14 -16.66 -18.54
#